data_AF-A0ABD5JRR4-F1
#
_entry.id   AF-A0ABD5JRR4-F1
#
_cell.length_a   1.000
_cell.length_b   1.000
_cell.length_c   1.000
_cell.angle_alpha   90.00
_cell.angle_beta   90.00
_cell.angle_gamma   90.00
#
_symmetry.space_group_name_H-M   'P 1'
#
loop_
_entity.id
_entity.type
_entity.pdbx_description
1 polymer ?
#
loop_
_entity_poly.entity_id
_entity_poly.type
_entity_poly.pdbx_seq_one_letter_code
_entity_poly.pdbx_strand_id
1 'polypeptide(L)'
;MKIDGRVLILMTAVAGLSLSGCMSSPTYGTDKTSGAQLLDDVSNMASFGQGKNKKERIDYKPRPDLVRPAPGDKGQLPAPQDNVASAGGANWPESPEQRRKRLRDEITANRDNPNFVSPIEADGPVASNLQTALPGGNSRREEYDSRLPNADPKKIAALKAERAAQTQGSATNRKYLSEPPLAYRQPASTAATGELGQDEAQKERERKKAAGKSKGWRDYLPWN
;
A
#
# COMPACT_ATOMS: atom_id res chain seq x y z
N MET A 1 39.31 44.73 37.41
CA MET A 1 38.42 43.77 38.10
C MET A 1 38.95 42.36 37.84
N LYS A 2 39.46 41.67 38.88
CA LYS A 2 39.88 40.26 38.77
C LYS A 2 38.62 39.40 38.93
N ILE A 3 38.20 38.74 37.86
CA ILE A 3 37.07 37.81 37.91
C ILE A 3 37.65 36.50 38.42
N ASP A 4 37.33 36.12 39.66
CA ASP A 4 37.82 34.90 40.27
C ASP A 4 37.35 33.68 39.46
N GLY A 5 38.27 32.75 39.16
CA GLY A 5 38.01 31.58 38.30
C GLY A 5 36.85 30.71 38.80
N ARG A 6 36.50 30.79 40.08
CA ARG A 6 35.31 30.14 40.66
C ARG A 6 34.00 30.69 40.10
N VAL A 7 33.92 32.00 39.86
CA VAL A 7 32.73 32.66 39.28
C VAL A 7 32.59 32.28 37.80
N LEU A 8 33.71 32.14 37.08
CA LEU A 8 33.72 31.74 35.68
C LEU A 8 33.30 30.27 35.48
N ILE A 9 33.70 29.37 36.40
CA ILE A 9 33.26 27.96 36.40
C ILE A 9 31.77 27.84 36.73
N LEU A 10 31.27 28.63 37.69
CA LEU A 10 29.86 28.60 38.07
C LEU A 10 28.97 29.15 36.95
N MET A 11 29.38 30.22 36.27
CA MET A 11 28.64 30.77 35.13
C MET A 11 28.65 29.86 33.90
N THR A 12 29.76 29.15 33.62
CA THR A 12 29.80 28.17 32.52
C THR A 12 28.94 26.93 32.81
N ALA A 13 28.88 26.47 34.06
CA ALA A 13 27.98 25.38 34.47
C ALA A 13 26.49 25.76 34.33
N VAL A 14 26.11 26.98 34.73
CA VAL A 14 24.73 27.49 34.60
C VAL A 14 24.35 27.71 33.14
N ALA A 15 25.27 28.21 32.31
CA ALA A 15 25.05 28.35 30.86
C ALA A 15 24.95 27.00 30.12
N GLY A 16 25.65 25.96 30.59
CA GLY A 16 25.54 24.60 30.03
C GLY A 16 24.18 23.95 30.29
N LEU A 17 23.58 24.21 31.45
CA LEU A 17 22.25 23.69 31.80
C LEU A 17 21.12 24.40 31.04
N SER A 18 21.23 25.71 30.79
CA SER A 18 20.20 26.47 30.06
C SER A 18 20.16 26.14 28.56
N LEU A 19 21.28 25.78 27.93
CA LEU A 19 21.30 25.32 26.53
C LEU A 19 20.67 23.92 26.36
N SER A 20 20.62 23.10 27.41
CA SER A 20 19.99 21.76 27.37
C SER A 20 18.45 21.79 27.46
N GLY A 21 17.86 22.96 27.70
CA GLY A 21 16.41 23.15 27.88
C GLY A 21 15.61 23.48 26.61
N CYS A 22 16.24 23.73 25.46
CA CYS A 22 15.54 24.15 24.23
C CYS A 22 15.11 22.98 23.31
N MET A 23 15.38 21.73 23.67
CA MET A 23 14.82 20.57 22.98
C MET A 23 13.77 19.95 23.86
N SER A 24 12.50 20.07 23.46
CA SER A 24 11.38 19.30 24.00
C SER A 24 11.79 17.84 24.11
N SER A 25 12.16 17.40 25.31
CA SER A 25 12.64 16.04 25.51
C SER A 25 11.45 15.11 25.29
N PRO A 26 11.58 14.05 24.48
CA PRO A 26 10.48 13.13 24.22
C PRO A 26 9.92 12.56 25.51
N THR A 27 8.59 12.50 25.59
CA THR A 27 7.85 11.70 26.57
C THR A 27 7.80 10.28 26.00
N TYR A 28 8.72 9.42 26.44
CA TYR A 28 8.81 8.05 25.94
C TYR A 28 7.71 7.16 26.53
N GLY A 29 6.44 7.47 26.22
CA GLY A 29 5.27 6.72 26.68
C GLY A 29 4.95 6.86 28.18
N THR A 30 5.71 7.67 28.90
CA THR A 30 5.42 8.12 30.27
C THR A 30 4.96 9.57 30.20
N ASP A 31 3.93 9.97 30.95
CA ASP A 31 3.41 11.36 30.98
C ASP A 31 4.43 12.41 31.50
N LYS A 32 5.69 12.00 31.70
CA LYS A 32 6.82 12.81 32.16
C LYS A 32 7.87 12.92 31.07
N THR A 33 8.47 14.10 30.98
CA THR A 33 9.63 14.36 30.14
C THR A 33 10.82 13.52 30.58
N SER A 34 11.72 13.16 29.65
CA SER A 34 12.90 12.34 29.95
C SER A 34 13.75 12.92 31.09
N GLY A 35 13.86 14.26 31.17
CA GLY A 35 14.57 14.94 32.25
C GLY A 35 13.83 14.92 33.59
N ALA A 36 12.49 15.01 33.58
CA ALA A 36 11.69 14.92 34.81
C ALA A 36 11.73 13.50 35.39
N GLN A 37 11.68 12.47 34.53
CA GLN A 37 11.80 11.08 34.96
C GLN A 37 13.18 10.82 35.59
N LEU A 38 14.26 11.31 34.95
CA LEU A 38 15.62 11.15 35.47
C LEU A 38 15.81 11.82 36.84
N LEU A 39 15.29 13.03 37.03
CA LEU A 39 15.37 13.74 38.31
C LEU A 39 14.58 13.03 39.42
N ASP A 40 13.40 12.51 39.09
CA ASP A 40 12.57 11.73 40.02
C ASP A 40 13.29 10.43 40.43
N ASP A 41 13.89 9.72 39.47
CA ASP A 41 14.62 8.48 39.73
C ASP A 41 15.89 8.71 40.57
N VAL A 42 16.65 9.78 40.30
CA VAL A 42 17.82 10.15 41.11
C VAL A 42 17.42 10.61 42.51
N SER A 43 16.32 11.35 42.64
CA SER A 43 15.76 11.78 43.93
C SER A 43 15.31 10.59 44.77
N ASN A 44 14.62 9.62 44.17
CA ASN A 44 14.18 8.40 44.84
C ASN A 44 15.36 7.50 45.23
N MET A 45 16.40 7.43 44.39
CA MET A 45 17.62 6.69 44.71
C MET A 45 18.41 7.35 45.87
N ALA A 46 18.48 8.67 45.92
CA ALA A 46 19.10 9.40 47.03
C ALA A 46 18.28 9.28 48.33
N SER A 47 16.95 9.27 48.23
CA SER A 47 16.01 9.05 49.33
C SER A 47 16.15 7.67 49.98
N PHE A 48 16.48 6.63 49.20
CA PHE A 48 16.76 5.28 49.72
C PHE A 48 18.10 5.17 50.47
N GLY A 49 19.07 6.04 50.17
CA GLY A 49 20.41 6.02 50.77
C GLY A 49 20.47 6.60 52.19
N GLN A 50 19.49 7.39 52.61
CA GLN A 50 19.45 7.98 53.95
C GLN A 50 18.61 7.16 54.93
N GLY A 51 19.24 6.09 55.43
CA GLY A 51 19.21 5.72 56.86
C GLY A 51 17.85 5.69 57.56
N LYS A 52 16.97 4.76 57.18
CA LYS A 52 15.89 4.29 58.07
C LYS A 52 15.87 2.77 58.16
N ASN A 53 16.91 2.23 58.80
CA ASN A 53 16.97 0.84 59.28
C ASN A 53 16.05 0.59 60.50
N LYS A 54 14.87 1.20 60.54
CA LYS A 54 13.79 0.80 61.43
C LYS A 54 12.70 0.19 60.57
N LYS A 55 12.86 -1.09 60.26
CA LYS A 55 11.77 -1.90 59.72
C LYS A 55 10.69 -1.92 60.80
N GLU A 56 9.64 -1.13 60.64
CA GLU A 56 8.45 -1.25 61.48
C GLU A 56 7.96 -2.69 61.38
N ARG A 57 7.72 -3.32 62.54
CA ARG A 57 7.24 -4.70 62.59
C ARG A 57 5.82 -4.71 62.04
N ILE A 58 5.69 -5.18 60.80
CA ILE A 58 4.41 -5.26 60.11
C ILE A 58 3.55 -6.28 60.86
N ASP A 59 2.44 -5.81 61.42
CA ASP A 59 1.46 -6.68 62.06
C ASP A 59 0.63 -7.37 60.97
N TYR A 60 0.93 -8.64 60.72
CA TYR A 60 0.26 -9.42 59.68
C TYR A 60 -1.11 -9.84 60.18
N LYS A 61 -2.13 -9.04 59.84
CA LYS A 61 -3.52 -9.48 60.01
C LYS A 61 -3.75 -10.73 59.16
N PRO A 62 -4.40 -11.77 59.70
CA PRO A 62 -4.71 -12.97 58.94
C PRO A 62 -5.51 -12.60 57.69
N ARG A 63 -5.21 -13.27 56.58
CA ARG A 63 -5.89 -13.02 55.31
C ARG A 63 -7.38 -13.33 55.50
N PRO A 64 -8.30 -12.46 55.02
CA PRO A 64 -9.72 -12.80 55.04
C PRO A 64 -9.96 -14.06 54.22
N ASP A 65 -10.94 -14.86 54.65
CA ASP A 65 -11.31 -16.08 53.94
C ASP A 65 -11.72 -15.77 52.50
N LEU A 66 -11.42 -16.71 51.62
CA LEU A 66 -11.75 -16.60 50.21
C LEU A 66 -13.28 -16.46 50.07
N VAL A 67 -13.73 -15.32 49.54
CA VAL A 67 -15.15 -15.11 49.24
C VAL A 67 -15.54 -16.09 48.15
N ARG A 68 -16.19 -17.18 48.55
CA ARG A 68 -16.72 -18.18 47.62
C ARG A 68 -18.06 -17.64 47.08
N PRO A 69 -18.32 -17.76 45.76
CA PRO A 69 -19.62 -17.40 45.22
C PRO A 69 -20.72 -18.25 45.88
N ALA A 70 -21.93 -17.67 45.97
CA ALA A 70 -23.07 -18.30 46.62
C ALA A 70 -23.32 -19.73 46.07
N PRO A 71 -23.93 -20.66 46.85
CA PRO A 71 -24.07 -22.06 46.46
C PRO A 71 -24.74 -22.35 45.11
N GLY A 72 -25.33 -21.36 44.43
CA GLY A 72 -25.92 -21.45 43.08
C GLY A 72 -25.07 -20.90 41.92
N ASP A 73 -24.00 -20.14 42.18
CA ASP A 73 -23.21 -19.44 41.13
C ASP A 73 -21.95 -20.21 40.68
N LYS A 74 -21.78 -21.46 41.13
CA LYS A 74 -20.57 -22.27 40.89
C LYS A 74 -20.35 -22.71 39.43
N GLY A 75 -21.19 -22.28 38.49
CA GLY A 75 -21.11 -22.69 37.09
C GLY A 75 -21.50 -21.62 36.08
N GLN A 76 -21.87 -20.41 36.52
CA GLN A 76 -22.30 -19.34 35.61
C GLN A 76 -21.11 -18.47 35.26
N LEU A 77 -20.19 -19.06 34.47
CA LEU A 77 -19.12 -18.30 33.84
C LEU A 77 -19.78 -17.22 32.96
N PRO A 78 -19.34 -15.95 33.02
CA PRO A 78 -19.74 -14.98 32.03
C PRO A 78 -19.39 -15.53 30.65
N ALA A 79 -20.26 -15.27 29.66
CA ALA A 79 -20.02 -15.72 28.29
C ALA A 79 -18.61 -15.31 27.84
N PRO A 80 -17.88 -16.17 27.10
CA PRO A 80 -16.57 -15.82 26.60
C PRO A 80 -16.65 -14.52 25.80
N GLN A 81 -15.70 -13.62 26.03
CA GLN A 81 -15.63 -12.39 25.24
C GLN A 81 -15.48 -12.76 23.76
N ASP A 82 -16.24 -12.08 22.90
CA ASP A 82 -16.09 -12.25 21.46
C ASP A 82 -14.65 -11.94 21.06
N ASN A 83 -14.01 -12.88 20.35
CA ASN A 83 -12.65 -12.70 19.88
C ASN A 83 -12.58 -11.45 18.98
N VAL A 84 -11.90 -10.40 19.44
CA VAL A 84 -11.53 -9.22 18.64
C VAL A 84 -10.71 -9.58 17.39
N ALA A 85 -10.20 -10.82 17.36
CA ALA A 85 -9.49 -11.45 16.26
C ALA A 85 -10.39 -12.32 15.35
N SER A 86 -11.69 -12.08 15.32
CA SER A 86 -12.58 -12.72 14.35
C SER A 86 -12.45 -12.02 12.99
N ALA A 87 -12.42 -12.81 11.90
CA ALA A 87 -12.23 -12.32 10.52
C ALA A 87 -13.31 -11.33 10.01
N GLY A 88 -14.28 -10.97 10.87
CA GLY A 88 -15.29 -9.94 10.64
C GLY A 88 -15.03 -8.61 11.36
N GLY A 89 -13.92 -8.45 12.08
CA GLY A 89 -13.56 -7.20 12.76
C GLY A 89 -13.05 -6.13 11.78
N ALA A 90 -13.49 -4.87 11.94
CA ALA A 90 -13.10 -3.74 11.08
C ALA A 90 -11.57 -3.46 11.05
N ASN A 91 -10.83 -3.92 12.06
CA ASN A 91 -9.38 -3.78 12.16
C ASN A 91 -8.59 -5.06 11.78
N TRP A 92 -9.26 -6.11 11.30
CA TRP A 92 -8.56 -7.32 10.89
C TRP A 92 -7.86 -7.10 9.54
N PRO A 93 -6.58 -7.49 9.38
CA PRO A 93 -5.86 -7.26 8.14
C PRO A 93 -6.49 -8.04 6.98
N GLU A 94 -7.02 -7.32 6.00
CA GLU A 94 -7.53 -7.89 4.74
C GLU A 94 -6.41 -8.62 3.98
N SER A 95 -6.72 -9.80 3.41
CA SER A 95 -5.80 -10.44 2.47
C SER A 95 -5.66 -9.59 1.19
N PRO A 96 -4.53 -9.66 0.47
CA PRO A 96 -4.33 -8.86 -0.74
C PRO A 96 -5.42 -9.07 -1.81
N GLU A 97 -5.91 -10.29 -1.96
CA GLU A 97 -6.99 -10.62 -2.89
C GLU A 97 -8.35 -10.08 -2.45
N GLN A 98 -8.64 -10.12 -1.15
CA GLN A 98 -9.86 -9.52 -0.60
C GLN A 98 -9.87 -8.01 -0.80
N ARG A 99 -8.72 -7.34 -0.56
CA ARG A 99 -8.58 -5.91 -0.82
C ARG A 99 -8.79 -5.57 -2.29
N ARG A 100 -8.20 -6.33 -3.21
CA ARG A 100 -8.40 -6.15 -4.66
C ARG A 100 -9.86 -6.31 -5.06
N LYS A 101 -10.53 -7.32 -4.53
CA LYS A 101 -11.95 -7.55 -4.79
C LYS A 101 -12.79 -6.38 -4.28
N ARG A 102 -12.60 -5.97 -3.02
CA ARG A 102 -13.28 -4.81 -2.43
C ARG A 102 -13.12 -3.56 -3.26
N LEU A 103 -11.89 -3.22 -3.65
CA LEU A 103 -11.60 -2.05 -4.47
C LEU A 103 -12.27 -2.14 -5.86
N ARG A 104 -12.28 -3.32 -6.49
CA ARG A 104 -13.00 -3.52 -7.76
C ARG A 104 -14.50 -3.36 -7.60
N ASP A 105 -15.07 -3.90 -6.53
CA ASP A 105 -16.50 -3.81 -6.23
C ASP A 105 -16.89 -2.34 -5.95
N GLU A 106 -16.08 -1.61 -5.19
CA GLU A 106 -16.27 -0.18 -4.89
C GLU A 106 -16.21 0.69 -6.16
N ILE A 107 -15.24 0.45 -7.04
CA ILE A 107 -15.14 1.14 -8.34
C ILE A 107 -16.33 0.80 -9.24
N THR A 108 -16.77 -0.47 -9.22
CA THR A 108 -17.91 -0.92 -10.04
C THR A 108 -19.22 -0.30 -9.55
N ALA A 109 -19.41 -0.20 -8.23
CA ALA A 109 -20.58 0.42 -7.63
C ALA A 109 -20.64 1.93 -7.88
N ASN A 110 -19.49 2.61 -7.85
CA ASN A 110 -19.38 4.06 -8.09
C ASN A 110 -19.11 4.42 -9.55
N ARG A 111 -19.33 3.49 -10.49
CA ARG A 111 -18.99 3.64 -11.90
C ARG A 111 -19.60 4.88 -12.57
N ASP A 112 -20.82 5.24 -12.16
CA ASP A 112 -21.57 6.35 -12.75
C ASP A 112 -21.52 7.63 -11.87
N ASN A 113 -20.74 7.63 -10.79
CA ASN A 113 -20.60 8.77 -9.90
C ASN A 113 -19.44 9.69 -10.36
N PRO A 114 -19.73 10.90 -10.88
CA PRO A 114 -18.70 11.81 -11.38
C PRO A 114 -17.79 12.39 -10.29
N ASN A 115 -18.22 12.34 -9.02
CA ASN A 115 -17.47 12.87 -7.88
C ASN A 115 -16.66 11.80 -7.14
N PHE A 116 -16.66 10.55 -7.60
CA PHE A 116 -15.95 9.45 -6.95
C PHE A 116 -14.44 9.55 -7.22
N VAL A 117 -13.65 9.57 -6.15
CA VAL A 117 -12.17 9.54 -6.21
C VAL A 117 -11.71 8.15 -5.81
N SER A 118 -11.01 7.46 -6.70
CA SER A 118 -10.49 6.12 -6.40
C SER A 118 -9.40 6.20 -5.33
N PRO A 119 -9.40 5.33 -4.32
CA PRO A 119 -8.34 5.28 -3.30
C PRO A 119 -7.04 4.65 -3.83
N ILE A 120 -7.00 4.22 -5.09
CA ILE A 120 -5.80 3.68 -5.75
C ILE A 120 -4.98 4.85 -6.28
N GLU A 121 -3.78 5.04 -5.76
CA GLU A 121 -2.80 5.98 -6.34
C GLU A 121 -2.39 5.48 -7.73
N ALA A 122 -2.46 6.35 -8.73
CA ALA A 122 -2.00 6.03 -10.07
C ALA A 122 -0.49 6.23 -10.16
N ASP A 123 0.25 5.16 -10.45
CA ASP A 123 1.69 5.20 -10.72
C ASP A 123 1.95 5.82 -12.11
N GLY A 124 1.75 7.13 -12.26
CA GLY A 124 2.11 7.85 -13.49
C GLY A 124 1.54 9.26 -13.57
N PRO A 125 2.13 10.15 -14.38
CA PRO A 125 1.58 11.48 -14.62
C PRO A 125 0.27 11.36 -15.42
N VAL A 126 -0.86 11.29 -14.71
CA VAL A 126 -2.18 11.45 -15.33
C VAL A 126 -2.34 12.95 -15.58
N ALA A 127 -2.26 13.36 -16.85
CA ALA A 127 -2.47 14.76 -17.20
C ALA A 127 -3.87 15.18 -16.70
N SER A 128 -3.95 16.29 -15.98
CA SER A 128 -5.17 16.74 -15.27
C SER A 128 -6.36 16.97 -16.19
N ASN A 129 -6.12 17.18 -17.49
CA ASN A 129 -7.13 17.25 -18.54
C ASN A 129 -7.76 15.89 -18.91
N LEU A 130 -7.18 14.76 -18.49
CA LEU A 130 -7.73 13.41 -18.67
C LEU A 130 -8.75 13.03 -17.60
N GLN A 131 -8.72 13.68 -16.43
CA GLN A 131 -9.65 13.42 -15.32
C GLN A 131 -11.10 13.82 -15.69
N THR A 132 -11.25 14.91 -16.46
CA THR A 132 -12.54 15.40 -17.01
C THR A 132 -13.05 14.51 -18.15
N ALA A 133 -12.27 13.54 -18.60
CA ALA A 133 -12.59 12.65 -19.72
C ALA A 133 -12.88 11.22 -19.26
N LEU A 134 -13.40 10.98 -18.05
CA LEU A 134 -13.81 9.64 -17.63
C LEU A 134 -15.22 9.29 -18.18
N PRO A 135 -15.39 8.14 -18.86
CA PRO A 135 -16.64 7.76 -19.53
C PRO A 135 -17.67 7.14 -18.59
N GLY A 136 -18.89 7.67 -18.58
CA GLY A 136 -20.07 6.98 -18.04
C GLY A 136 -20.45 5.77 -18.91
N GLY A 137 -20.84 4.66 -18.26
CA GLY A 137 -21.64 3.55 -18.78
C GLY A 137 -21.39 2.93 -20.16
N ASN A 138 -21.57 3.67 -21.26
CA ASN A 138 -22.22 3.14 -22.45
C ASN A 138 -21.58 3.53 -23.81
N SER A 139 -20.27 3.73 -23.95
CA SER A 139 -19.66 3.87 -25.30
C SER A 139 -18.14 3.65 -25.33
N ARG A 140 -17.66 2.66 -24.57
CA ARG A 140 -16.21 2.40 -24.38
C ARG A 140 -15.39 2.12 -25.64
N ARG A 141 -15.98 1.95 -26.84
CA ARG A 141 -15.24 1.73 -28.08
C ARG A 141 -15.07 3.01 -28.89
N GLU A 142 -16.16 3.70 -29.18
CA GLU A 142 -16.17 4.99 -29.89
C GLU A 142 -15.43 6.08 -29.09
N GLU A 143 -15.60 6.04 -27.77
CA GLU A 143 -14.98 6.97 -26.85
C GLU A 143 -13.54 6.58 -26.47
N TYR A 144 -13.12 5.35 -26.75
CA TYR A 144 -11.70 4.98 -26.73
C TYR A 144 -11.02 5.51 -27.99
N ASP A 145 -11.68 5.37 -29.14
CA ASP A 145 -11.19 5.85 -30.43
C ASP A 145 -11.03 7.38 -30.44
N SER A 146 -11.91 8.11 -29.76
CA SER A 146 -11.81 9.57 -29.60
C SER A 146 -10.78 10.03 -28.57
N ARG A 147 -10.45 9.20 -27.58
CA ARG A 147 -9.47 9.50 -26.51
C ARG A 147 -8.04 9.17 -26.87
N LEU A 148 -7.84 8.20 -27.75
CA LEU A 148 -6.52 7.98 -28.32
C LEU A 148 -6.26 9.21 -29.20
N PRO A 149 -5.26 10.06 -28.86
CA PRO A 149 -4.97 11.23 -29.68
C PRO A 149 -4.66 10.71 -31.07
N ASN A 150 -5.57 10.94 -32.04
CA ASN A 150 -5.53 10.48 -33.44
C ASN A 150 -4.17 9.89 -33.74
N ALA A 151 -4.03 8.59 -33.45
CA ALA A 151 -2.70 8.01 -33.42
C ALA A 151 -2.32 7.89 -34.88
N ASP A 152 -1.64 8.94 -35.39
CA ASP A 152 -1.40 9.11 -36.82
C ASP A 152 -0.85 7.78 -37.29
N PRO A 153 -1.46 7.12 -38.29
CA PRO A 153 -1.01 5.81 -38.72
C PRO A 153 0.47 5.85 -39.10
N LYS A 154 0.95 7.03 -39.55
CA LYS A 154 2.37 7.34 -39.76
C LYS A 154 3.22 7.29 -38.48
N LYS A 155 2.76 7.88 -37.36
CA LYS A 155 3.47 7.85 -36.07
C LYS A 155 3.48 6.44 -35.47
N ILE A 156 2.36 5.70 -35.54
CA ILE A 156 2.34 4.31 -35.10
C ILE A 156 3.30 3.46 -35.94
N ALA A 157 3.27 3.62 -37.26
CA ALA A 157 4.19 2.91 -38.16
C ALA A 157 5.66 3.27 -37.86
N ALA A 158 5.96 4.55 -37.60
CA ALA A 158 7.30 5.00 -37.21
C ALA A 158 7.75 4.36 -35.88
N LEU A 159 6.92 4.39 -34.84
CA LEU A 159 7.23 3.75 -33.55
C LEU A 159 7.41 2.23 -33.68
N LYS A 160 6.61 1.59 -34.53
CA LYS A 160 6.77 0.15 -34.83
C LYS A 160 8.08 -0.11 -35.56
N ALA A 161 8.46 0.74 -36.51
CA ALA A 161 9.74 0.65 -37.22
C ALA A 161 10.93 0.90 -36.27
N GLU A 162 10.84 1.88 -35.37
CA GLU A 162 11.85 2.15 -34.34
C GLU A 162 12.01 0.97 -33.39
N ARG A 163 10.91 0.39 -32.90
CA ARG A 163 10.95 -0.80 -32.03
C ARG A 163 11.52 -2.02 -32.75
N ALA A 164 11.21 -2.19 -34.04
CA ALA A 164 11.84 -3.21 -34.89
C ALA A 164 13.34 -2.95 -35.11
N ALA A 165 13.77 -1.69 -35.14
CA ALA A 165 15.18 -1.30 -35.28
C ALA A 165 15.97 -1.35 -33.96
N GLN A 166 15.27 -1.36 -32.81
CA GLN A 166 15.84 -1.55 -31.48
C GLN A 166 15.94 -3.03 -31.08
N THR A 167 15.16 -3.91 -31.69
CA THR A 167 15.21 -5.34 -31.41
C THR A 167 16.55 -5.89 -31.90
N GLN A 168 17.36 -6.40 -30.98
CA GLN A 168 18.61 -7.06 -31.30
C GLN A 168 18.29 -8.37 -32.05
N GLY A 169 18.90 -8.58 -33.22
CA GLY A 169 18.70 -9.82 -33.97
C GLY A 169 17.83 -9.69 -35.23
N SER A 170 17.84 -8.57 -35.94
CA SER A 170 17.09 -8.46 -37.20
C SER A 170 17.54 -9.53 -38.22
N ALA A 171 16.58 -10.16 -38.89
CA ALA A 171 16.87 -11.26 -39.84
C ALA A 171 17.58 -10.80 -41.12
N THR A 172 17.44 -9.52 -41.47
CA THR A 172 17.85 -8.96 -42.76
C THR A 172 19.05 -8.02 -42.67
N ASN A 173 19.32 -7.38 -41.53
CA ASN A 173 20.41 -6.42 -41.39
C ASN A 173 21.23 -6.63 -40.09
N ARG A 174 22.55 -6.44 -40.19
CA ARG A 174 23.48 -6.42 -39.06
C ARG A 174 23.77 -4.96 -38.70
N LYS A 175 23.30 -4.50 -37.54
CA LYS A 175 23.46 -3.11 -37.09
C LYS A 175 24.68 -2.91 -36.19
N TYR A 176 25.01 -3.90 -35.37
CA TYR A 176 26.11 -3.89 -34.41
C TYR A 176 27.12 -5.01 -34.69
N LEU A 177 28.36 -4.85 -34.22
CA LEU A 177 29.41 -5.86 -34.37
C LEU A 177 29.21 -7.09 -33.45
N SER A 178 28.47 -6.93 -32.36
CA SER A 178 28.10 -8.00 -31.42
C SER A 178 27.05 -8.97 -31.97
N GLU A 179 26.49 -8.67 -33.13
CA GLU A 179 25.49 -9.48 -33.80
C GLU A 179 26.14 -10.60 -34.65
N PRO A 180 25.63 -11.84 -34.59
CA PRO A 180 26.13 -12.92 -35.45
C PRO A 180 25.95 -12.58 -36.95
N PRO A 181 26.86 -13.05 -37.83
CA PRO A 181 26.74 -12.86 -39.27
C PRO A 181 25.41 -13.37 -39.83
N LEU A 182 24.91 -12.75 -40.91
CA LEU A 182 23.64 -13.10 -41.56
C LEU A 182 23.57 -14.57 -41.98
N ALA A 183 24.70 -15.17 -42.36
CA ALA A 183 24.80 -16.59 -42.73
C ALA A 183 24.33 -17.53 -41.59
N TYR A 184 24.59 -17.17 -40.33
CA TYR A 184 24.17 -17.98 -39.16
C TYR A 184 22.75 -17.65 -38.68
N ARG A 185 22.11 -16.62 -39.25
CA ARG A 185 20.71 -16.27 -38.96
C ARG A 185 19.73 -16.83 -39.98
N GLN A 186 20.22 -17.36 -41.10
CA GLN A 186 19.33 -17.95 -42.08
C GLN A 186 18.68 -19.19 -41.46
N PRO A 187 17.34 -19.19 -41.33
CA PRO A 187 16.63 -20.39 -40.93
C PRO A 187 16.88 -21.48 -41.99
N ALA A 188 16.79 -22.75 -41.59
CA ALA A 188 16.86 -23.85 -42.56
C ALA A 188 15.79 -23.65 -43.65
N SER A 189 16.08 -24.06 -44.88
CA SER A 189 15.16 -23.92 -46.03
C SER A 189 13.80 -24.60 -45.83
N THR A 190 13.73 -25.54 -44.88
CA THR A 190 12.52 -26.28 -44.49
C THR A 190 11.81 -25.72 -43.26
N ALA A 191 12.32 -24.65 -42.64
CA ALA A 191 11.70 -24.05 -41.47
C ALA A 191 10.59 -23.09 -41.88
N ALA A 192 9.39 -23.26 -41.33
CA ALA A 192 8.27 -22.35 -41.52
C ALA A 192 8.57 -21.01 -40.81
N THR A 193 9.19 -20.07 -41.52
CA THR A 193 9.49 -18.74 -41.00
C THR A 193 8.45 -17.73 -41.44
N GLY A 194 7.84 -17.03 -40.48
CA GLY A 194 6.84 -15.99 -40.74
C GLY A 194 5.38 -16.45 -40.62
N GLU A 195 5.12 -17.75 -40.48
CA GLU A 195 3.79 -18.26 -40.15
C GLU A 195 3.54 -18.19 -38.64
N LEU A 196 3.43 -16.98 -38.12
CA LEU A 196 2.82 -16.80 -36.82
C LEU A 196 1.33 -17.13 -37.00
N GLY A 197 0.90 -18.29 -36.50
CA GLY A 197 -0.51 -18.67 -36.52
C GLY A 197 -1.40 -17.57 -35.93
N GLN A 198 -2.68 -17.55 -36.29
CA GLN A 198 -3.60 -16.59 -35.68
C GLN A 198 -3.56 -16.72 -34.17
N ASP A 199 -3.41 -15.57 -33.50
CA ASP A 199 -3.36 -15.47 -32.04
C ASP A 199 -4.58 -16.16 -31.42
N GLU A 200 -4.38 -16.90 -30.33
CA GLU A 200 -5.46 -17.65 -29.67
C GLU A 200 -6.59 -16.72 -29.26
N ALA A 201 -6.26 -15.48 -28.88
CA ALA A 201 -7.24 -14.44 -28.58
C ALA A 201 -8.08 -14.04 -29.81
N GLN A 202 -7.49 -14.01 -31.02
CA GLN A 202 -8.24 -13.75 -32.25
C GLN A 202 -9.17 -14.93 -32.57
N LYS A 203 -8.67 -16.16 -32.51
CA LYS A 203 -9.49 -17.37 -32.70
C LYS A 203 -10.63 -17.45 -31.69
N GLU A 204 -10.38 -17.13 -30.43
CA GLU A 204 -11.40 -17.14 -29.39
C GLU A 204 -12.46 -16.04 -29.63
N ARG A 205 -12.04 -14.84 -30.05
CA ARG A 205 -12.96 -13.75 -30.42
C ARG A 205 -13.81 -14.12 -31.62
N GLU A 206 -13.23 -14.75 -32.64
CA GLU A 206 -13.96 -15.24 -33.80
C GLU A 206 -14.95 -16.35 -33.42
N ARG A 207 -14.54 -17.30 -32.58
CA ARG A 207 -15.43 -18.34 -32.02
C ARG A 207 -16.57 -17.73 -31.23
N LYS A 208 -16.31 -16.74 -30.38
CA LYS A 208 -17.33 -15.99 -29.61
C LYS A 208 -18.26 -15.18 -30.52
N LYS A 209 -17.73 -14.55 -31.58
CA LYS A 209 -18.52 -13.79 -32.56
C LYS A 209 -19.39 -14.71 -33.41
N ALA A 210 -18.89 -15.90 -33.76
CA ALA A 210 -19.65 -16.92 -34.46
C ALA A 210 -20.74 -17.52 -33.56
N ALA A 211 -20.44 -17.78 -32.28
CA ALA A 211 -21.42 -18.25 -31.30
C ALA A 211 -22.50 -17.18 -31.00
N GLY A 212 -22.13 -15.89 -30.98
CA GLY A 212 -23.04 -14.77 -30.77
C GLY A 212 -23.86 -14.35 -32.00
N LYS A 213 -23.66 -14.99 -33.16
CA LYS A 213 -24.47 -14.81 -34.38
C LYS A 213 -25.72 -15.71 -34.43
N SER A 214 -26.11 -16.33 -33.32
CA SER A 214 -27.44 -16.92 -33.21
C SER A 214 -28.48 -15.79 -33.33
N LYS A 215 -29.44 -15.93 -34.27
CA LYS A 215 -30.58 -15.02 -34.49
C LYS A 215 -31.02 -14.35 -33.20
N GLY A 216 -30.64 -13.08 -33.03
CA GLY A 216 -31.06 -12.30 -31.88
C GLY A 216 -32.57 -12.11 -31.95
N TRP A 217 -33.22 -11.92 -30.79
CA TRP A 217 -34.66 -11.60 -30.72
C TRP A 217 -35.10 -10.46 -31.64
N ARG A 218 -34.17 -9.59 -32.05
CA ARG A 218 -34.34 -8.52 -33.04
C ARG A 218 -34.69 -9.01 -34.45
N ASP A 219 -34.25 -10.21 -34.85
CA ASP A 219 -34.61 -10.83 -36.14
C ASP A 219 -36.05 -11.38 -36.15
N TYR A 220 -36.72 -11.41 -34.98
CA TYR A 220 -38.12 -11.84 -34.84
C TYR A 220 -39.09 -10.67 -34.70
N LEU A 221 -38.62 -9.42 -34.70
CA LEU A 221 -39.50 -8.25 -34.75
C LEU A 221 -39.84 -7.96 -36.22
N PRO A 222 -41.13 -7.98 -36.61
CA PRO A 222 -41.54 -7.79 -38.00
C PRO A 222 -41.40 -6.34 -38.51
N TRP A 223 -40.88 -5.41 -37.69
CA TRP A 223 -40.87 -3.98 -37.96
C TRP A 223 -39.45 -3.41 -37.85
N ASN A 224 -38.59 -3.84 -38.78
CA ASN A 224 -37.37 -3.12 -39.13
C ASN A 224 -37.25 -3.05 -40.65
#